data_AF-A0A496S5B2-F1
#
_entry.id   AF-A0A496S5B2-F1
#
_cell.length_a   1.000
_cell.length_b   1.000
_cell.length_c   1.000
_cell.angle_alpha   90.00
_cell.angle_beta   90.00
_cell.angle_gamma   90.00
#
_symmetry.space_group_name_H-M   'P 1'
#
loop_
_entity.id
_entity.type
_entity.pdbx_description
1 polymer ?
#
loop_
_entity_poly.entity_id
_entity_poly.type
_entity_poly.pdbx_seq_one_letter_code
_entity_poly.pdbx_strand_id
1 'polypeptide(L)'
;MSSFNQHIKQAQHNIEFLESFYESYKFNDWAITVSFYTAIHIVEAAIAKKEKIKIRDKEFGIQHSDQLSNILKTYKERLLKNFSEEAITHHFLRNLIVKENFLQISSWFKLLYTHSRIARYRKYQWENYKIDLVVKTSLKEIIEWVDKEIGVKIKSKFVTQ
;
A
#
# COMPACT_ATOMS: atom_id res chain seq x y z
N MET A 1 -4.37 14.93 9.70
CA MET A 1 -4.35 14.14 8.46
C MET A 1 -3.06 14.42 7.72
N SER A 2 -2.42 13.38 7.18
CA SER A 2 -1.15 13.56 6.47
C SER A 2 -1.41 14.03 5.03
N SER A 3 -0.66 15.04 4.59
CA SER A 3 -0.73 15.53 3.21
C SER A 3 0.00 14.60 2.23
N PHE A 4 -0.28 14.76 0.94
CA PHE A 4 0.46 14.12 -0.16
C PHE A 4 1.99 14.11 0.06
N ASN A 5 2.56 15.27 0.37
CA ASN A 5 4.01 15.42 0.58
C ASN A 5 4.51 14.65 1.81
N GLN A 6 3.71 14.55 2.87
CA GLN A 6 4.08 13.78 4.06
C GLN A 6 4.10 12.28 3.76
N HIS A 7 3.14 11.80 2.96
CA HIS A 7 3.14 10.41 2.51
C HIS A 7 4.34 10.08 1.62
N ILE A 8 4.70 10.95 0.68
CA ILE A 8 5.91 10.74 -0.15
C ILE A 8 7.19 10.74 0.70
N LYS A 9 7.31 11.66 1.67
CA LYS A 9 8.46 11.68 2.59
C LYS A 9 8.56 10.39 3.41
N GLN A 10 7.43 9.87 3.91
CA GLN A 10 7.42 8.61 4.66
C GLN A 10 7.72 7.40 3.78
N ALA A 11 7.25 7.39 2.52
CA ALA A 11 7.62 6.35 1.57
C ALA A 11 9.13 6.35 1.30
N GLN A 12 9.71 7.53 1.06
CA GLN A 12 11.15 7.68 0.84
C GLN A 12 11.97 7.26 2.07
N HIS A 13 11.55 7.68 3.28
CA HIS A 13 12.20 7.28 4.52
C HIS A 13 12.18 5.76 4.72
N ASN A 14 11.05 5.10 4.45
CA ASN A 14 10.95 3.65 4.57
C ASN A 14 11.84 2.92 3.54
N ILE A 15 12.02 3.48 2.35
CA ILE A 15 12.94 2.94 1.35
C ILE A 15 14.38 3.05 1.81
N GLU A 16 14.80 4.21 2.30
CA GLU A 16 16.15 4.40 2.85
C GLU A 16 16.40 3.44 4.01
N PHE A 17 15.42 3.28 4.90
CA PHE A 17 15.50 2.32 5.99
C PHE A 17 15.61 0.88 5.47
N LEU A 18 14.78 0.47 4.51
CA LEU A 18 14.83 -0.86 3.90
C LEU A 18 16.19 -1.13 3.26
N GLU A 19 16.69 -0.19 2.46
CA GLU A 19 17.96 -0.31 1.74
C GLU A 19 19.17 -0.40 2.69
N SER A 20 19.05 0.12 3.92
CA SER A 20 20.12 0.04 4.92
C SER A 20 20.42 -1.39 5.41
N PHE A 21 19.46 -2.32 5.27
CA PHE A 21 19.61 -3.69 5.77
C PHE A 21 19.20 -4.79 4.79
N TYR A 22 18.58 -4.45 3.65
CA TYR A 22 18.01 -5.42 2.71
C TYR A 22 19.03 -6.47 2.23
N GLU A 23 20.24 -6.03 1.85
CA GLU A 23 21.30 -6.90 1.31
C GLU A 23 21.84 -7.91 2.34
N SER A 24 21.61 -7.68 3.64
CA SER A 24 22.07 -8.59 4.70
C SER A 24 21.24 -9.86 4.84
N TYR A 25 19.98 -9.83 4.37
CA TYR A 25 18.96 -10.87 4.56
C TYR A 25 18.73 -11.31 6.03
N LYS A 26 19.23 -10.55 7.01
CA LYS A 26 19.10 -10.89 8.44
C LYS A 26 17.70 -10.64 8.98
N PHE A 27 16.99 -9.67 8.40
CA PHE A 27 15.69 -9.19 8.89
C PHE A 27 14.64 -9.26 7.78
N ASN A 28 14.47 -10.46 7.23
CA ASN A 28 13.62 -10.69 6.05
C ASN A 28 12.13 -10.41 6.31
N ASP A 29 11.64 -10.70 7.52
CA ASP A 29 10.29 -10.34 7.96
C ASP A 29 10.08 -8.82 8.03
N TRP A 30 11.09 -8.09 8.50
CA TRP A 30 11.12 -6.63 8.49
C TRP A 30 11.23 -6.09 7.08
N ALA A 31 12.00 -6.71 6.19
CA ALA A 31 12.09 -6.29 4.79
C ALA A 31 10.70 -6.31 4.13
N ILE A 32 9.94 -7.40 4.29
CA ILE A 32 8.55 -7.49 3.81
C ILE A 32 7.67 -6.42 4.47
N THR A 33 7.80 -6.26 5.79
CA THR A 33 6.96 -5.34 6.56
C THR A 33 7.16 -3.90 6.11
N VAL A 34 8.41 -3.43 6.05
CA VAL A 34 8.76 -2.07 5.60
C VAL A 34 8.36 -1.85 4.15
N SER A 35 8.49 -2.86 3.29
CA SER A 35 8.01 -2.79 1.90
C SER A 35 6.51 -2.56 1.82
N PHE A 36 5.72 -3.25 2.64
CA PHE A 36 4.29 -3.00 2.70
C PHE A 36 3.95 -1.60 3.23
N TYR A 37 4.61 -1.12 4.28
CA TYR A 37 4.38 0.25 4.78
C TYR A 37 4.79 1.32 3.78
N THR A 38 5.83 1.08 2.99
CA THR A 38 6.20 1.90 1.83
C THR A 38 5.05 1.96 0.82
N ALA A 39 4.51 0.81 0.43
CA ALA A 39 3.38 0.72 -0.49
C ALA A 39 2.12 1.42 0.06
N ILE A 40 1.84 1.33 1.37
CA ILE A 40 0.75 2.10 1.99
C ILE A 40 0.96 3.58 1.74
N HIS A 41 2.13 4.13 2.06
CA HIS A 41 2.36 5.56 1.91
C HIS A 41 2.30 6.03 0.46
N ILE A 42 2.79 5.22 -0.49
CA ILE A 42 2.61 5.49 -1.92
C ILE A 42 1.13 5.55 -2.31
N VAL A 43 0.33 4.58 -1.87
CA VAL A 43 -1.11 4.55 -2.15
C VAL A 43 -1.84 5.72 -1.49
N GLU A 44 -1.53 6.08 -0.25
CA GLU A 44 -2.16 7.23 0.42
C GLU A 44 -1.79 8.55 -0.29
N ALA A 45 -0.56 8.69 -0.80
CA ALA A 45 -0.21 9.83 -1.63
C ALA A 45 -1.04 9.86 -2.93
N ALA A 46 -1.21 8.72 -3.59
CA ALA A 46 -2.05 8.64 -4.79
C ALA A 46 -3.52 8.99 -4.50
N ILE A 47 -4.07 8.53 -3.37
CA ILE A 47 -5.42 8.90 -2.91
C ILE A 47 -5.52 10.42 -2.70
N ALA A 48 -4.57 10.99 -1.94
CA ALA A 48 -4.54 12.43 -1.67
C ALA A 48 -4.44 13.28 -2.95
N LYS A 49 -3.74 12.78 -3.98
CA LYS A 49 -3.59 13.44 -5.28
C LYS A 49 -4.80 13.30 -6.19
N LYS A 50 -5.48 12.15 -6.16
CA LYS A 50 -6.64 11.86 -7.00
C LYS A 50 -7.88 12.63 -6.55
N GLU A 51 -7.96 13.01 -5.27
CA GLU A 51 -9.06 13.74 -4.60
C GLU A 51 -10.41 13.00 -4.55
N LYS A 52 -10.71 12.15 -5.54
CA LYS A 52 -11.91 11.32 -5.62
C LYS A 52 -11.55 9.87 -5.90
N ILE A 53 -12.14 8.96 -5.13
CA ILE A 53 -12.05 7.52 -5.37
C ILE A 53 -13.40 6.95 -5.82
N LYS A 54 -13.37 5.91 -6.64
CA LYS A 54 -14.54 5.13 -7.04
C LYS A 54 -14.68 3.91 -6.13
N ILE A 55 -15.90 3.66 -5.61
CA ILE A 55 -16.30 2.44 -4.94
C ILE A 55 -17.68 2.01 -5.45
N ARG A 56 -17.80 0.83 -6.08
CA ARG A 56 -19.07 0.25 -6.59
C ARG A 56 -19.93 1.28 -7.35
N ASP A 57 -19.30 1.96 -8.31
CA ASP A 57 -19.91 2.98 -9.17
C ASP A 57 -20.24 4.33 -8.55
N LYS A 58 -19.82 4.58 -7.31
CA LYS A 58 -19.93 5.90 -6.68
C LYS A 58 -18.56 6.52 -6.46
N GLU A 59 -18.49 7.83 -6.65
CA GLU A 59 -17.31 8.62 -6.33
C GLU A 59 -17.40 9.22 -4.93
N PHE A 60 -16.28 9.21 -4.21
CA PHE A 60 -16.15 9.77 -2.88
C PHE A 60 -14.94 10.69 -2.83
N GLY A 61 -15.16 11.93 -2.40
CA GLY A 61 -14.08 12.87 -2.12
C GLY A 61 -13.35 12.49 -0.85
N ILE A 62 -12.13 11.98 -0.96
CA ILE A 62 -11.28 11.65 0.19
C ILE A 62 -9.83 12.06 -0.09
N GLN A 63 -9.10 12.33 0.99
CA GLN A 63 -7.67 12.59 0.96
C GLN A 63 -6.86 11.47 1.63
N HIS A 64 -7.52 10.59 2.38
CA HIS A 64 -6.87 9.46 3.04
C HIS A 64 -7.85 8.30 3.19
N SER A 65 -7.36 7.06 3.13
CA SER A 65 -8.22 5.86 3.10
C SER A 65 -9.06 5.63 4.36
N ASP A 66 -8.65 6.15 5.52
CA ASP A 66 -9.40 6.03 6.78
C ASP A 66 -10.73 6.78 6.76
N GLN A 67 -10.84 7.85 5.98
CA GLN A 67 -12.06 8.65 5.82
C GLN A 67 -13.17 7.84 5.18
N LEU A 68 -12.82 6.87 4.32
CA LEU A 68 -13.81 6.03 3.65
C LEU A 68 -14.66 5.25 4.65
N SER A 69 -14.12 4.85 5.81
CA SER A 69 -14.88 4.14 6.83
C SER A 69 -16.05 4.97 7.36
N ASN A 70 -15.82 6.25 7.65
CA ASN A 70 -16.84 7.17 8.15
C ASN A 70 -17.86 7.52 7.06
N ILE A 71 -17.39 7.73 5.83
CA ILE A 71 -18.27 7.98 4.69
C ILE A 71 -19.19 6.77 4.46
N LEU A 72 -18.64 5.55 4.38
CA LEU A 72 -19.45 4.35 4.18
C LEU A 72 -20.43 4.10 5.32
N LYS A 73 -20.09 4.48 6.57
CA LYS A 73 -21.04 4.48 7.71
C LYS A 73 -22.25 5.37 7.46
N THR A 74 -22.08 6.54 6.86
CA THR A 74 -23.18 7.43 6.47
C THR A 74 -24.01 6.87 5.31
N TYR A 75 -23.38 6.15 4.38
CA TYR A 75 -24.05 5.51 3.24
C TYR A 75 -24.54 4.07 3.52
N LYS A 76 -24.44 3.59 4.78
CA LYS A 76 -24.56 2.18 5.20
C LYS A 76 -25.81 1.46 4.73
N GLU A 77 -26.94 2.14 4.57
CA GLU A 77 -28.18 1.48 4.14
C GLU A 77 -28.14 0.99 2.67
N ARG A 78 -27.29 1.58 1.80
CA ARG A 78 -27.28 1.26 0.36
C ARG A 78 -26.07 0.48 -0.14
N LEU A 79 -24.89 0.61 0.47
CA LEU A 79 -23.66 0.01 -0.08
C LEU A 79 -23.23 -1.28 0.63
N LEU A 80 -23.68 -1.53 1.85
CA LEU A 80 -23.06 -2.49 2.76
C LEU A 80 -23.92 -3.73 3.11
N LYS A 81 -25.00 -4.00 2.37
CA LYS A 81 -25.81 -5.24 2.55
C LYS A 81 -24.99 -6.55 2.59
N ASN A 82 -23.76 -6.54 2.08
CA ASN A 82 -22.89 -7.72 1.98
C ASN A 82 -21.65 -7.68 2.90
N PHE A 83 -21.53 -6.72 3.83
CA PHE A 83 -20.38 -6.66 4.75
C PHE A 83 -20.85 -6.43 6.19
N SER A 84 -20.36 -7.25 7.14
CA SER A 84 -20.54 -6.96 8.56
C SER A 84 -19.75 -5.72 8.96
N GLU A 85 -20.27 -4.91 9.88
CA GLU A 85 -19.60 -3.69 10.34
C GLU A 85 -18.22 -3.97 10.95
N GLU A 86 -18.07 -5.14 11.58
CA GLU A 86 -16.85 -5.65 12.19
C GLU A 86 -15.77 -6.03 11.16
N ALA A 87 -16.14 -6.27 9.89
CA ALA A 87 -15.21 -6.66 8.83
C ALA A 87 -14.50 -5.46 8.16
N ILE A 88 -14.97 -4.23 8.41
CA ILE A 88 -14.45 -3.02 7.75
C ILE A 88 -13.20 -2.51 8.47
N THR A 89 -12.07 -3.18 8.25
CA THR A 89 -10.76 -2.74 8.73
C THR A 89 -10.11 -1.73 7.77
N HIS A 90 -9.20 -0.88 8.25
CA HIS A 90 -8.42 0.01 7.39
C HIS A 90 -7.68 -0.74 6.27
N HIS A 91 -7.20 -1.95 6.54
CA HIS A 91 -6.54 -2.79 5.52
C HIS A 91 -7.51 -3.28 4.45
N PHE A 92 -8.73 -3.66 4.84
CA PHE A 92 -9.77 -4.03 3.89
C PHE A 92 -10.12 -2.86 2.97
N LEU A 93 -10.34 -1.68 3.53
CA LEU A 93 -10.67 -0.47 2.77
C LEU A 93 -9.56 -0.08 1.79
N ARG A 94 -8.29 -0.10 2.20
CA ARG A 94 -7.16 0.16 1.29
C ARG A 94 -7.11 -0.83 0.13
N ASN A 95 -7.25 -2.13 0.40
CA ASN A 95 -7.28 -3.13 -0.66
C ASN A 95 -8.44 -2.91 -1.63
N LEU A 96 -9.62 -2.49 -1.13
CA LEU A 96 -10.76 -2.15 -1.96
C LEU A 96 -10.48 -0.93 -2.85
N ILE A 97 -9.95 0.15 -2.26
CA ILE A 97 -9.58 1.36 -2.99
C ILE A 97 -8.57 1.04 -4.09
N VAL A 98 -7.49 0.34 -3.76
CA VAL A 98 -6.46 -0.06 -4.73
C VAL A 98 -7.07 -0.92 -5.84
N LYS A 99 -7.89 -1.92 -5.50
CA LYS A 99 -8.53 -2.78 -6.49
C LYS A 99 -9.43 -2.01 -7.46
N GLU A 100 -10.16 -1.00 -6.98
CA GLU A 100 -11.13 -0.28 -7.81
C GLU A 100 -10.55 0.95 -8.52
N ASN A 101 -9.43 1.50 -8.04
CA ASN A 101 -8.88 2.77 -8.53
C ASN A 101 -7.48 2.66 -9.11
N PHE A 102 -6.69 1.68 -8.69
CA PHE A 102 -5.27 1.52 -9.02
C PHE A 102 -5.00 0.07 -9.45
N LEU A 103 -5.76 -0.40 -10.45
CA LEU A 103 -5.76 -1.80 -10.91
C LEU A 103 -4.36 -2.32 -11.24
N GLN A 104 -3.52 -1.45 -11.82
CA GLN A 104 -2.15 -1.73 -12.26
C GLN A 104 -1.26 -2.25 -11.14
N ILE A 105 -1.47 -1.80 -9.89
CA ILE A 105 -0.68 -2.22 -8.73
C ILE A 105 -1.43 -3.14 -7.77
N SER A 106 -2.67 -3.51 -8.09
CA SER A 106 -3.55 -4.20 -7.14
C SER A 106 -3.06 -5.58 -6.72
N SER A 107 -2.46 -6.35 -7.64
CA SER A 107 -1.83 -7.64 -7.36
C SER A 107 -0.61 -7.49 -6.46
N TRP A 108 0.28 -6.55 -6.78
CA TRP A 108 1.52 -6.26 -6.03
C TRP A 108 1.23 -5.76 -4.61
N PHE A 109 0.29 -4.82 -4.48
CA PHE A 109 -0.14 -4.32 -3.17
C PHE A 109 -0.74 -5.43 -2.30
N LYS A 110 -1.59 -6.29 -2.89
CA LYS A 110 -2.19 -7.43 -2.18
C LYS A 110 -1.14 -8.48 -1.80
N LEU A 111 -0.12 -8.69 -2.64
CA LEU A 111 0.99 -9.60 -2.35
C LEU A 111 1.76 -9.12 -1.11
N LEU A 112 2.16 -7.85 -1.07
CA LEU A 112 2.84 -7.24 0.08
C LEU A 112 1.96 -7.23 1.35
N TYR A 113 0.67 -6.93 1.22
CA TYR A 113 -0.26 -6.99 2.35
C TYR A 113 -0.33 -8.41 2.94
N THR A 114 -0.51 -9.43 2.09
CA THR A 114 -0.59 -10.82 2.52
C THR A 114 0.69 -11.26 3.21
N HIS A 115 1.83 -10.99 2.58
CA HIS A 115 3.13 -11.42 3.09
C HIS A 115 3.54 -10.66 4.35
N SER A 116 3.24 -9.36 4.47
CA SER A 116 3.53 -8.61 5.70
C SER A 116 2.69 -9.07 6.90
N ARG A 117 1.47 -9.55 6.68
CA ARG A 117 0.67 -10.19 7.74
C ARG A 117 1.28 -11.53 8.16
N ILE A 118 1.72 -12.34 7.20
CA ILE A 118 2.38 -13.62 7.50
C ILE A 118 3.69 -13.37 8.25
N ALA A 119 4.50 -12.43 7.77
CA ALA A 119 5.79 -12.04 8.35
C ALA A 119 5.64 -11.65 9.83
N ARG A 120 4.65 -10.80 10.13
CA ARG A 120 4.44 -10.28 11.50
C ARG A 120 3.81 -11.26 12.48
N TYR A 121 2.95 -12.16 12.01
CA TYR A 121 2.09 -12.93 12.91
C TYR A 121 2.25 -14.45 12.82
N ARG A 122 2.96 -14.96 11.81
CA ARG A 122 2.99 -16.41 11.52
C ARG A 122 4.37 -16.95 11.19
N LYS A 123 5.24 -16.17 10.53
CA LYS A 123 6.52 -16.66 10.01
C LYS A 123 7.57 -15.55 10.01
N TYR A 124 8.54 -15.67 10.91
CA TYR A 124 9.64 -14.70 11.05
C TYR A 124 10.87 -15.04 10.18
N GLN A 125 11.00 -16.30 9.74
CA GLN A 125 12.12 -16.76 8.91
C GLN A 125 11.68 -16.94 7.46
N TRP A 126 12.41 -16.36 6.51
CA TRP A 126 12.10 -16.42 5.08
C TRP A 126 13.35 -16.75 4.28
N GLU A 127 13.18 -17.55 3.23
CA GLU A 127 14.23 -17.82 2.25
C GLU A 127 14.51 -16.57 1.40
N ASN A 128 15.78 -16.25 1.18
CA ASN A 128 16.22 -15.01 0.54
C ASN A 128 15.57 -14.80 -0.85
N TYR A 129 15.51 -15.83 -1.69
CA TYR A 129 14.89 -15.72 -3.01
C TYR A 129 13.39 -15.38 -2.96
N LYS A 130 12.67 -15.78 -1.90
CA LYS A 130 11.26 -15.42 -1.71
C LYS A 130 11.14 -13.94 -1.35
N ILE A 131 12.11 -13.40 -0.62
CA ILE A 131 12.16 -11.97 -0.29
C ILE A 131 12.40 -11.15 -1.53
N ASP A 132 13.34 -11.54 -2.40
CA ASP A 132 13.54 -10.85 -3.67
C ASP A 132 12.29 -10.86 -4.54
N LEU A 133 11.62 -12.00 -4.65
CA LEU A 133 10.38 -12.10 -5.42
C LEU A 133 9.27 -11.21 -4.87
N VAL A 134 9.12 -11.13 -3.55
CA VAL A 134 8.04 -10.39 -2.90
C VAL A 134 8.36 -8.90 -2.79
N VAL A 135 9.53 -8.55 -2.28
CA VAL A 135 9.95 -7.18 -1.98
C VAL A 135 10.39 -6.46 -3.24
N LYS A 136 11.46 -6.95 -3.90
CA LYS A 136 12.07 -6.24 -5.02
C LYS A 136 11.09 -6.08 -6.18
N THR A 137 10.42 -7.16 -6.59
CA THR A 137 9.44 -7.10 -7.69
C THR A 137 8.27 -6.18 -7.34
N SER A 138 7.63 -6.36 -6.18
CA SER A 138 6.44 -5.55 -5.85
C SER A 138 6.76 -4.08 -5.65
N LEU A 139 7.88 -3.76 -4.98
CA LEU A 139 8.27 -2.36 -4.77
C LEU A 139 8.66 -1.70 -6.08
N LYS A 140 9.41 -2.38 -6.95
CA LYS A 140 9.74 -1.85 -8.28
C LYS A 140 8.47 -1.42 -9.03
N GLU A 141 7.52 -2.34 -9.16
CA GLU A 141 6.28 -2.09 -9.89
C GLU A 141 5.44 -0.96 -9.29
N ILE A 142 5.37 -0.88 -7.96
CA ILE A 142 4.63 0.19 -7.26
C ILE A 142 5.33 1.54 -7.37
N ILE A 143 6.66 1.58 -7.32
CA ILE A 143 7.44 2.82 -7.45
C ILE A 143 7.40 3.33 -8.89
N GLU A 144 7.58 2.48 -9.89
CA GLU A 144 7.47 2.87 -11.29
C GLU A 144 6.06 3.36 -11.62
N TRP A 145 5.04 2.70 -11.05
CA TRP A 145 3.66 3.16 -11.17
C TRP A 145 3.45 4.55 -10.59
N VAL A 146 3.96 4.87 -9.39
CA VAL A 146 3.69 6.18 -8.76
C VAL A 146 4.38 7.33 -9.52
N ASP A 147 5.55 7.09 -10.09
CA ASP A 147 6.21 8.07 -10.96
C ASP A 147 5.35 8.36 -12.20
N LYS A 148 4.85 7.30 -12.85
CA LYS A 148 3.98 7.43 -14.04
C LYS A 148 2.62 8.06 -13.73
N GLU A 149 1.97 7.64 -12.66
CA GLU A 149 0.57 7.99 -12.36
C GLU A 149 0.45 9.41 -11.80
N ILE A 150 1.36 9.80 -10.89
CA ILE A 150 1.25 11.07 -10.16
C ILE A 150 2.52 11.92 -10.21
N GLY A 151 3.50 11.56 -11.04
CA GLY A 151 4.70 12.37 -11.32
C GLY A 151 5.72 12.41 -10.19
N VAL A 152 5.72 11.41 -9.30
CA VAL A 152 6.61 11.38 -8.13
C VAL A 152 7.79 10.45 -8.35
N LYS A 153 8.99 11.06 -8.37
CA LYS A 153 10.24 10.31 -8.39
C LYS A 153 10.66 9.92 -6.98
N ILE A 154 10.47 8.64 -6.66
CA ILE A 154 11.00 8.02 -5.45
C ILE A 154 12.38 7.44 -5.79
N LYS A 155 13.40 7.80 -5.02
CA LYS A 155 14.76 7.28 -5.22
C LYS A 155 14.85 5.91 -4.57
N SER A 156 15.18 4.89 -5.35
CA SER A 156 15.40 3.55 -4.83
C SER A 156 16.30 2.68 -5.70
N LYS A 157 17.15 1.88 -5.05
CA LYS A 157 17.92 0.78 -5.65
C LYS A 157 17.05 -0.35 -6.20
N PHE A 158 15.76 -0.42 -5.84
CA PHE A 158 14.85 -1.45 -6.36
C PHE A 158 14.39 -1.18 -7.80
N VAL A 159 14.58 0.05 -8.29
CA VAL A 159 14.14 0.50 -9.63
C VAL A 159 15.31 0.66 -10.61
N THR A 160 16.53 0.89 -10.11
CA THR A 160 17.74 0.97 -10.93
C THR A 160 18.26 -0.42 -11.30
N GLN A 161 18.35 -0.71 -12.60
CA GLN A 161 19.19 -1.80 -13.15
C GLN A 161 20.58 -1.25 -13.45
#